data_AF-A0A381TCB3-F1
#
_entry.id   AF-A0A381TCB3-F1
#
_cell.length_a   1.000
_cell.length_b   1.000
_cell.length_c   1.000
_cell.angle_alpha   90.00
_cell.angle_beta   90.00
_cell.angle_gamma   90.00
#
_symmetry.space_group_name_H-M   'P 1'
#
loop_
_entity.id
_entity.type
_entity.pdbx_description
1 polymer ?
#
loop_
_entity_poly.entity_id
_entity_poly.type
_entity_poly.pdbx_seq_one_letter_code
_entity_poly.pdbx_strand_id
1 'polypeptide(L)'
;MAIGSMGVAGSTMTKVTRLAFSALAAFVLPVPLIAGQVVERRVVIVVQQADDARITQTREAIEFWNTTLAELGVAVRLRESALVVSSPSGRAVETFARFVSQRGGRIPKGASGPQPPAALSE
;
A
#
# COMPACT_ATOMS: atom_id res chain seq x y z
N MET A 1 27.14 -84.83 -34.82
CA MET A 1 27.64 -83.87 -35.81
C MET A 1 27.25 -82.48 -35.29
N ALA A 2 27.99 -81.92 -34.33
CA ALA A 2 29.31 -81.27 -34.43
C ALA A 2 29.18 -79.85 -35.02
N ILE A 3 29.22 -78.80 -34.18
CA ILE A 3 30.33 -77.81 -33.99
C ILE A 3 30.40 -76.79 -35.15
N GLY A 4 30.48 -75.46 -35.02
CA GLY A 4 30.69 -74.45 -33.96
C GLY A 4 30.44 -73.08 -34.62
N SER A 5 30.04 -71.99 -33.95
CA SER A 5 30.72 -71.19 -32.92
C SER A 5 32.16 -70.78 -33.26
N MET A 6 32.37 -69.49 -33.56
CA MET A 6 33.51 -68.58 -33.22
C MET A 6 33.59 -67.42 -34.24
N GLY A 7 33.95 -66.17 -33.92
CA GLY A 7 34.47 -65.55 -32.69
C GLY A 7 33.65 -64.30 -32.30
N VAL A 8 33.60 -63.86 -31.04
CA VAL A 8 34.60 -63.56 -30.00
C VAL A 8 35.25 -62.18 -30.13
N ALA A 9 35.00 -61.42 -29.05
CA ALA A 9 35.80 -60.39 -28.39
C ALA A 9 35.73 -58.94 -28.90
N GLY A 10 35.26 -58.08 -27.99
CA GLY A 10 35.43 -56.64 -28.06
C GLY A 10 34.65 -55.91 -26.96
N SER A 11 34.92 -56.24 -25.70
CA SER A 11 34.40 -55.51 -24.53
C SER A 11 34.97 -54.09 -24.49
N THR A 12 34.11 -53.07 -24.52
CA THR A 12 34.39 -51.76 -23.91
C THR A 12 33.13 -51.26 -23.19
N MET A 13 33.05 -51.70 -21.95
CA MET A 13 32.29 -51.11 -20.85
C MET A 13 32.48 -49.59 -20.79
N THR A 14 31.41 -48.78 -20.88
CA THR A 14 31.46 -47.39 -20.37
C THR A 14 30.08 -46.85 -19.93
N LYS A 15 29.90 -46.87 -18.61
CA LYS A 15 29.16 -45.92 -17.75
C LYS A 15 27.65 -45.72 -17.96
N VAL A 16 26.90 -46.44 -17.12
CA VAL A 16 25.61 -46.00 -16.56
C VAL A 16 25.78 -44.61 -15.94
N THR A 17 24.97 -43.63 -16.35
CA THR A 17 24.81 -42.37 -15.60
C THR A 17 23.33 -42.14 -15.33
N ARG A 18 23.03 -42.00 -14.05
CA ARG A 18 21.70 -41.91 -13.43
C ARG A 18 21.08 -40.50 -13.58
N LEU A 19 19.75 -40.48 -13.70
CA LEU A 19 18.75 -39.58 -13.07
C LEU A 19 18.98 -38.05 -13.06
N ALA A 20 17.98 -37.29 -13.53
CA ALA A 20 17.31 -36.19 -12.79
C ALA A 20 16.16 -35.60 -13.64
N PHE A 21 14.89 -35.76 -13.26
CA PHE A 21 14.09 -34.85 -12.41
C PHE A 21 13.77 -33.48 -13.03
N SER A 22 12.54 -33.37 -13.51
CA SER A 22 11.61 -32.23 -13.53
C SER A 22 12.17 -30.80 -13.49
N ALA A 23 11.97 -30.07 -14.59
CA ALA A 23 11.93 -28.61 -14.59
C ALA A 23 10.58 -28.13 -15.12
N LEU A 24 9.54 -28.21 -14.29
CA LEU A 24 8.35 -27.38 -14.45
C LEU A 24 8.77 -25.96 -14.03
N ALA A 25 9.28 -25.19 -14.97
CA ALA A 25 9.65 -23.79 -14.75
C ALA A 25 8.38 -23.02 -14.33
N ALA A 26 8.28 -22.70 -13.04
CA ALA A 26 7.30 -21.76 -12.54
C ALA A 26 7.58 -20.40 -13.20
N PHE A 27 6.72 -20.03 -14.15
CA PHE A 27 6.74 -18.72 -14.79
C PHE A 27 6.23 -17.71 -13.76
N VAL A 28 7.12 -17.27 -12.86
CA VAL A 28 6.87 -16.13 -11.99
C VAL A 28 6.92 -14.90 -12.88
N LEU A 29 5.76 -14.47 -13.38
CA LEU A 29 5.63 -13.17 -14.04
C LEU A 29 6.08 -12.10 -13.04
N PRO A 30 7.10 -11.28 -13.37
CA PRO A 30 7.38 -10.10 -12.58
C PRO A 30 6.16 -9.18 -12.72
N VAL A 31 5.42 -9.01 -11.63
CA VAL A 31 4.43 -7.93 -11.54
C VAL A 31 5.23 -6.65 -11.71
N PRO A 32 5.00 -5.84 -12.76
CA PRO A 32 5.68 -4.56 -12.85
C PRO A 32 5.25 -3.76 -11.63
N LEU A 33 6.23 -3.44 -10.77
CA LEU A 33 6.06 -2.43 -9.75
C LEU A 33 5.81 -1.14 -10.52
N ILE A 34 4.53 -0.82 -10.75
CA ILE A 34 4.15 0.52 -11.22
C ILE A 34 4.76 1.43 -10.16
N ALA A 35 5.76 2.23 -10.53
CA ALA A 35 6.21 3.34 -9.73
C ALA A 35 5.02 4.28 -9.61
N GLY A 36 4.15 3.97 -8.65
CA GLY A 36 2.85 4.56 -8.48
C GLY A 36 3.06 6.02 -8.14
N GLN A 37 2.45 6.90 -8.92
CA GLN A 37 2.41 8.32 -8.60
C GLN A 37 1.85 8.46 -7.19
N VAL A 38 2.68 8.90 -6.25
CA VAL A 38 2.25 9.13 -4.86
C VAL A 38 1.32 10.34 -4.89
N VAL A 39 0.06 10.11 -4.51
CA VAL A 39 -0.94 11.18 -4.44
C VAL A 39 -0.76 11.92 -3.13
N GLU A 40 -0.36 13.19 -3.19
CA GLU A 40 -0.36 14.06 -2.00
C GLU A 40 -1.78 14.45 -1.61
N ARG A 41 -2.09 14.30 -0.32
CA ARG A 41 -3.34 14.75 0.30
C ARG A 41 -3.02 15.83 1.32
N ARG A 42 -3.57 17.02 1.09
CA ARG A 42 -3.38 18.18 1.95
C ARG A 42 -4.24 18.04 3.20
N VAL A 43 -3.65 18.30 4.35
CA VAL A 43 -4.29 18.32 5.67
C VAL A 43 -4.27 19.75 6.18
N VAL A 44 -5.43 20.26 6.58
CA VAL A 44 -5.57 21.55 7.27
C VAL A 44 -5.92 21.26 8.71
N ILE A 45 -5.12 21.77 9.64
CA ILE A 45 -5.35 21.63 11.08
C ILE A 45 -6.10 22.87 11.54
N VAL A 46 -7.32 22.70 12.06
CA VAL A 46 -8.13 23.81 12.58
C VAL A 46 -8.26 23.66 14.08
N VAL A 47 -7.83 24.68 14.83
CA VAL A 47 -7.83 24.70 16.29
C VAL A 47 -8.35 26.03 16.82
N GLN A 48 -8.81 26.04 18.06
CA GLN A 48 -9.26 27.28 18.70
C GLN A 48 -8.09 28.08 19.26
N GLN A 49 -7.08 27.41 19.83
CA GLN A 49 -5.93 28.03 20.49
C GLN A 49 -4.63 27.55 19.85
N ALA A 50 -3.62 28.41 19.78
CA ALA A 50 -2.34 28.11 19.13
C ALA A 50 -1.45 27.14 19.92
N ASP A 51 -1.66 27.04 21.22
CA ASP A 51 -0.97 26.16 22.16
C ASP A 51 -1.72 24.85 22.43
N ASP A 52 -2.75 24.56 21.63
CA ASP A 52 -3.52 23.33 21.75
C ASP A 52 -2.62 22.11 21.53
N ALA A 53 -2.45 21.29 22.59
CA ALA A 53 -1.59 20.11 22.57
C ALA A 53 -1.96 19.10 21.46
N ARG A 54 -3.20 19.13 20.96
CA ARG A 54 -3.64 18.29 19.86
C ARG A 54 -2.98 18.62 18.53
N ILE A 55 -2.37 19.80 18.37
CA ILE A 55 -1.61 20.14 17.16
C ILE A 55 -0.44 19.17 17.01
N THR A 56 0.35 18.98 18.07
CA THR A 56 1.46 18.02 18.08
C THR A 56 0.98 16.60 17.83
N GLN A 57 -0.08 16.18 18.53
CA GLN A 57 -0.67 14.84 18.34
C GLN A 57 -1.16 14.60 16.91
N THR A 58 -1.69 15.63 16.25
CA THR A 58 -2.12 15.55 14.84
C THR A 58 -0.94 15.37 13.90
N ARG A 59 0.19 16.05 14.17
CA ARG A 59 1.42 15.88 13.38
C ARG A 59 2.01 14.48 13.54
N GLU A 60 2.08 13.99 14.77
CA GLU A 60 2.49 12.61 15.05
C GLU A 60 1.58 11.59 14.35
N ALA A 61 0.26 11.83 14.32
CA ALA A 61 -0.67 11.00 13.57
C ALA A 61 -0.41 11.05 12.05
N ILE A 62 -0.09 12.22 11.48
CA ILE A 62 0.29 12.36 10.06
C ILE A 62 1.54 11.52 9.75
N GLU A 63 2.57 11.58 10.62
CA GLU A 63 3.81 10.80 10.46
C GLU A 63 3.56 9.30 10.57
N PHE A 64 2.80 8.88 11.58
CA PHE A 64 2.38 7.50 11.75
C PHE A 64 1.67 6.98 10.50
N TRP A 65 0.64 7.70 10.03
CA TRP A 65 -0.13 7.26 8.86
C TRP A 65 0.69 7.25 7.58
N ASN A 66 1.59 8.22 7.37
CA ASN A 66 2.48 8.18 6.22
C ASN A 66 3.38 6.94 6.23
N THR A 67 3.91 6.56 7.39
CA THR A 67 4.69 5.34 7.57
C THR A 67 3.83 4.11 7.27
N THR A 68 2.66 4.00 7.90
CA THR A 68 1.74 2.86 7.68
C THR A 68 1.29 2.75 6.22
N LEU A 69 0.94 3.85 5.56
CA LEU A 69 0.53 3.84 4.17
C LEU A 69 1.67 3.39 3.24
N ALA A 70 2.90 3.83 3.51
CA ALA A 70 4.07 3.40 2.77
C ALA A 70 4.36 1.90 2.97
N GLU A 71 4.29 1.40 4.20
CA GLU A 71 4.45 -0.03 4.53
C GLU A 71 3.40 -0.91 3.85
N LEU A 72 2.17 -0.40 3.73
CA LEU A 72 1.08 -1.08 3.03
C LEU A 72 1.14 -0.92 1.50
N GLY A 73 2.14 -0.21 0.95
CA GLY A 73 2.28 0.04 -0.49
C GLY A 73 1.18 0.95 -1.06
N VAL A 74 0.48 1.71 -0.22
CA VAL A 74 -0.55 2.66 -0.64
C VAL A 74 0.14 3.95 -1.10
N ALA A 75 0.00 4.29 -2.38
CA ALA A 75 0.61 5.47 -2.99
C ALA A 75 -0.12 6.79 -2.60
N VAL A 76 -0.27 7.04 -1.30
CA VAL A 76 -0.86 8.26 -0.74
C VAL A 76 0.09 8.84 0.30
N ARG A 77 0.31 10.15 0.27
CA ARG A 77 1.07 10.87 1.29
C ARG A 77 0.26 12.01 1.87
N LEU A 78 0.07 12.02 3.19
CA LEU A 78 -0.56 13.10 3.93
C LEU A 78 0.46 14.23 4.16
N ARG A 79 0.07 15.47 3.93
CA ARG A 79 0.91 16.65 4.12
C ARG A 79 0.13 17.76 4.83
N GLU A 80 0.62 18.20 5.99
CA GLU A 80 0.13 19.44 6.62
C GLU A 80 0.36 20.60 5.64
N SER A 81 -0.72 21.33 5.36
CA SER A 81 -0.74 22.43 4.40
C SER A 81 -1.04 23.77 5.08
N ALA A 82 -1.78 23.76 6.18
CA ALA A 82 -2.06 24.95 6.97
C ALA A 82 -2.45 24.58 8.41
N LEU A 83 -2.14 25.49 9.33
CA LEU A 83 -2.68 25.53 10.70
C LEU A 83 -3.53 26.79 10.82
N VAL A 84 -4.83 26.63 11.04
CA VAL A 84 -5.79 27.72 11.19
C VAL A 84 -6.21 27.80 12.64
N VAL A 85 -5.87 28.90 13.30
CA VAL A 85 -6.20 29.17 14.70
C VAL A 85 -7.39 30.12 14.78
N SER A 86 -8.35 29.83 15.66
CA SER A 86 -9.52 30.69 15.91
C SER A 86 -10.33 31.01 14.64
N SER A 87 -10.59 30.00 13.80
CA SER A 87 -11.42 30.17 12.62
C SER A 87 -12.86 30.55 13.00
N PRO A 88 -13.48 31.58 12.37
CA PRO A 88 -14.91 31.85 12.52
C PRO A 88 -15.79 30.65 12.16
N SER A 89 -15.30 29.78 11.28
CA SER A 89 -15.98 28.57 10.80
C SER A 89 -15.62 27.32 11.63
N GLY A 90 -14.81 27.45 12.69
CA GLY A 90 -14.27 26.32 13.45
C GLY A 90 -15.35 25.37 13.98
N ARG A 91 -16.50 25.90 14.42
CA ARG A 91 -17.61 25.08 14.91
C ARG A 91 -18.29 24.25 13.83
N ALA A 92 -18.42 24.80 12.62
CA ALA A 92 -18.97 24.07 11.47
C ALA A 92 -18.03 22.93 11.05
N VAL A 93 -16.72 23.19 11.03
CA VAL A 93 -15.69 22.17 10.75
C VAL A 93 -15.70 21.05 11.79
N GLU A 94 -15.76 21.38 13.08
CA GLU A 94 -15.84 20.39 14.15
C GLU A 94 -17.10 19.51 14.02
N THR A 95 -18.24 20.14 13.73
CA THR A 95 -19.52 19.43 13.57
C THR A 95 -19.45 18.46 12.38
N PHE A 96 -18.89 18.91 11.27
CA PHE A 96 -18.66 18.07 10.09
C PHE A 96 -17.71 16.91 10.40
N ALA A 97 -16.58 17.17 11.07
CA ALA A 97 -15.63 16.14 11.45
C ALA A 97 -16.26 15.09 12.39
N ARG A 98 -17.03 15.53 13.40
CA ARG A 98 -17.77 14.63 14.30
C ARG A 98 -18.72 13.73 13.52
N PHE A 99 -19.45 14.30 12.57
CA PHE A 99 -20.33 13.53 11.71
C PHE A 99 -19.57 12.46 10.89
N VAL A 100 -18.45 12.83 10.27
CA VAL A 100 -17.61 11.90 9.49
C VAL A 100 -17.10 10.76 10.36
N SER A 101 -16.59 11.07 11.56
CA SER A 101 -16.09 10.09 12.51
C SER A 101 -17.18 9.12 12.99
N GLN A 102 -18.38 9.62 13.28
CA GLN A 102 -19.51 8.77 13.73
C GLN A 102 -19.97 7.75 12.68
N ARG A 103 -19.74 8.04 11.39
CA ARG A 103 -20.08 7.11 10.31
C ARG A 103 -18.97 6.11 9.98
N GLY A 104 -17.83 6.18 10.67
CA GLY A 104 -16.70 5.28 10.44
C GLY A 104 -16.21 5.31 8.98
N GLY A 105 -16.19 6.49 8.36
CA GLY A 105 -15.79 6.65 6.96
C GLY A 105 -16.82 6.19 5.93
N ARG A 106 -17.99 5.68 6.35
CA ARG A 106 -19.13 5.41 5.45
C ARG A 106 -19.86 6.71 5.13
N ILE A 107 -19.24 7.56 4.32
CA ILE A 107 -19.91 8.72 3.74
C ILE A 107 -20.58 8.24 2.45
N PRO A 108 -21.92 8.33 2.32
CA PRO A 108 -22.61 8.01 1.08
C PRO A 108 -22.00 8.78 -0.08
N LYS A 109 -21.70 8.11 -1.20
CA LYS A 109 -21.25 8.78 -2.42
C LYS A 109 -22.38 9.70 -2.93
N GLY A 110 -22.05 10.95 -3.25
CA GLY A 110 -23.02 11.94 -3.77
C GLY A 110 -23.56 12.90 -2.71
N ALA A 111 -24.70 13.55 -2.99
CA ALA A 111 -25.29 14.61 -2.16
C ALA A 111 -25.97 14.12 -0.86
N SER A 112 -25.85 12.83 -0.53
CA SER A 112 -26.54 12.22 0.62
C SER A 112 -25.73 12.29 1.93
N GLY A 113 -24.60 13.02 1.93
CA GLY A 113 -23.84 13.40 3.12
C GLY A 113 -23.94 14.91 3.39
N PRO A 114 -23.65 15.37 4.62
CA PRO A 114 -23.47 16.77 4.90
C PRO A 114 -22.37 17.29 3.99
N GLN A 115 -22.62 18.46 3.41
CA GLN A 115 -21.65 19.07 2.56
C GLN A 115 -20.46 19.57 3.41
N PRO A 116 -19.21 19.38 2.95
CA PRO A 116 -18.06 19.99 3.59
C PRO A 116 -18.30 21.51 3.75
N PRO A 117 -18.02 22.10 4.92
CA PRO A 117 -18.07 23.54 5.08
C PRO A 117 -17.18 24.25 4.05
N ALA A 118 -17.63 25.40 3.53
CA ALA A 118 -16.86 26.18 2.54
C ALA A 118 -15.44 26.51 3.04
N ALA A 119 -15.26 26.69 4.34
CA ALA A 119 -13.98 26.92 5.00
C ALA A 119 -12.93 25.79 4.82
N LEU A 120 -13.30 24.64 4.25
CA LEU A 120 -12.36 23.56 3.89
C LEU A 120 -11.93 23.60 2.41
N SER A 121 -12.54 24.48 1.60
CA SER A 121 -12.32 24.58 0.15
C SER A 121 -11.55 25.85 -0.26
N GLU A 122 -11.29 26.74 0.69
CA GLU A 122 -10.48 27.97 0.55
C GLU A 122 -9.04 27.72 1.02
#